data_AF-A0A7W1DTZ6-F1
#
_entry.id   AF-A0A7W1DTZ6-F1
#
_cell.length_a   1.000
_cell.length_b   1.000
_cell.length_c   1.000
_cell.angle_alpha   90.00
_cell.angle_beta   90.00
_cell.angle_gamma   90.00
#
_symmetry.space_group_name_H-M   'P 1'
#
loop_
_entity.id
_entity.type
_entity.pdbx_description
1 polymer ?
#
loop_
_entity_poly.entity_id
_entity_poly.type
_entity_poly.pdbx_seq_one_letter_code
_entity_poly.pdbx_strand_id
1 'polypeptide(L)'
;MACNDPEFHHWHLVPDGAHYELKVTGPNGFTAFATFDEAGPPGAVMWSRAEISPGPKIQLLGVPGGTHIVRIFVDIVSAVVITVRVSARVTVAGSTHPSDYCRDITGMNGIRGFITHAITMA
;
A
#
# COMPACT_ATOMS: atom_id res chain seq x y z
N MET A 1 -12.02 -13.98 6.97
CA MET A 1 -12.16 -12.56 7.34
C MET A 1 -12.22 -11.79 6.04
N ALA A 2 -13.22 -10.93 5.83
CA ALA A 2 -13.34 -10.17 4.59
C ALA A 2 -12.25 -9.09 4.55
N CYS A 3 -11.59 -8.94 3.41
CA CYS A 3 -10.53 -7.98 3.20
C CYS A 3 -11.13 -6.66 2.74
N ASN A 4 -11.48 -5.79 3.67
CA ASN A 4 -12.32 -4.62 3.41
C ASN A 4 -11.96 -3.42 4.29
N ASP A 5 -10.67 -3.20 4.51
CA ASP A 5 -10.19 -2.00 5.22
C ASP A 5 -10.57 -0.72 4.47
N PRO A 6 -10.68 0.42 5.16
CA PRO A 6 -11.02 1.71 4.57
C PRO A 6 -10.00 2.17 3.51
N GLU A 7 -10.37 3.14 2.67
CA GLU A 7 -9.45 3.71 1.68
C GLU A 7 -8.33 4.53 2.31
N PHE A 8 -8.53 5.00 3.54
CA PHE A 8 -7.51 5.67 4.32
C PHE A 8 -7.14 4.83 5.53
N HIS A 9 -5.85 4.54 5.69
CA HIS A 9 -5.33 3.81 6.85
C HIS A 9 -4.15 4.54 7.47
N HIS A 10 -4.09 4.60 8.80
CA HIS A 10 -3.04 5.31 9.53
C HIS A 10 -2.34 4.39 10.52
N TRP A 11 -1.04 4.21 10.31
CA TRP A 11 -0.12 3.66 11.30
C TRP A 11 0.51 4.77 12.13
N HIS A 12 0.29 4.75 13.44
CA HIS A 12 0.84 5.73 14.38
C HIS A 12 1.97 5.13 15.23
N LEU A 13 2.89 6.00 15.68
CA LEU A 13 3.98 5.65 16.58
C LEU A 13 4.82 4.48 16.03
N VAL A 14 5.10 4.52 14.73
CA VAL A 14 5.90 3.49 14.06
C VAL A 14 7.37 3.66 14.46
N PRO A 15 8.02 2.63 15.01
CA PRO A 15 9.43 2.73 15.40
C PRO A 15 10.34 3.02 14.21
N ASP A 16 11.42 3.77 14.45
CA ASP A 16 12.49 3.93 13.46
C ASP A 16 13.07 2.58 13.03
N GLY A 17 13.38 2.46 11.74
CA GLY A 17 13.88 1.21 11.16
C GLY A 17 12.78 0.19 10.84
N ALA A 18 11.51 0.57 10.97
CA ALA A 18 10.40 -0.20 10.43
C ALA A 18 10.47 -0.30 8.90
N HIS A 19 9.89 -1.36 8.34
CA HIS A 19 9.70 -1.53 6.91
C HIS A 19 8.21 -1.45 6.60
N TYR A 20 7.87 -0.70 5.57
CA TYR A 20 6.56 -0.74 4.95
C TYR A 20 6.60 -1.71 3.77
N GLU A 21 5.66 -2.65 3.76
CA GLU A 21 5.51 -3.65 2.69
C GLU A 21 4.17 -3.42 1.98
N LEU A 22 4.18 -3.34 0.66
CA LEU A 22 2.98 -3.23 -0.18
C LEU A 22 2.92 -4.35 -1.20
N LYS A 23 1.77 -4.99 -1.29
CA LYS A 23 1.46 -6.08 -2.21
C LYS A 23 0.12 -5.84 -2.88
N VAL A 24 0.05 -5.97 -4.20
CA VAL A 24 -1.20 -5.94 -4.96
C VAL A 24 -1.33 -7.26 -5.72
N THR A 25 -2.44 -7.98 -5.54
CA THR A 25 -2.68 -9.28 -6.18
C THR A 25 -4.06 -9.32 -6.82
N GLY A 26 -4.21 -10.11 -7.87
CA GLY A 26 -5.46 -10.28 -8.58
C GLY A 26 -5.24 -11.08 -9.86
N PRO A 27 -6.31 -11.54 -10.52
CA PRO A 27 -6.21 -12.11 -11.86
C PRO A 27 -5.77 -11.03 -12.88
N ASN A 28 -5.43 -11.44 -14.09
CA ASN A 28 -5.13 -10.49 -15.17
C ASN A 28 -6.33 -9.56 -15.46
N GLY A 29 -6.04 -8.36 -15.96
CA GLY A 29 -7.06 -7.35 -16.26
C GLY A 29 -7.11 -6.18 -15.29
N PHE A 30 -5.98 -5.83 -14.64
CA PHE A 30 -5.83 -4.59 -13.88
C PHE A 30 -4.45 -3.96 -14.12
N THR A 31 -4.39 -2.65 -13.94
CA THR A 31 -3.15 -1.89 -13.78
C THR A 31 -3.06 -1.36 -12.36
N ALA A 32 -1.85 -1.17 -11.85
CA ALA A 32 -1.64 -0.61 -10.52
C ALA A 32 -0.30 0.12 -10.45
N PHE A 33 -0.23 1.15 -9.61
CA PHE A 33 1.01 1.81 -9.23
C PHE A 33 0.82 2.42 -7.85
N ALA A 34 1.93 2.82 -7.22
CA ALA A 34 1.88 3.56 -5.97
C ALA A 34 2.87 4.71 -5.97
N THR A 35 2.64 5.73 -5.14
CA THR A 35 3.63 6.75 -4.80
C THR A 35 3.97 6.63 -3.33
N PHE A 36 5.23 6.85 -3.00
CA PHE A 36 5.73 6.91 -1.64
C PHE A 36 6.40 8.27 -1.44
N ASP A 37 5.80 9.07 -0.56
CA ASP A 37 6.32 10.37 -0.17
C ASP A 37 7.09 10.18 1.14
N GLU A 38 8.40 10.42 1.07
CA GLU A 38 9.26 10.40 2.26
C GLU A 38 8.93 11.56 3.20
N ALA A 39 8.97 11.30 4.50
CA ALA A 39 8.95 12.34 5.50
C ALA A 39 10.24 13.18 5.41
N GLY A 40 10.17 14.41 4.90
CA GLY A 40 11.34 15.28 4.78
C GLY A 40 11.40 16.07 3.46
N PRO A 41 12.59 16.32 2.87
CA PRO A 41 12.69 17.10 1.65
C PRO A 41 11.88 16.46 0.50
N PRO A 42 11.31 17.27 -0.41
CA PRO A 42 10.32 16.81 -1.37
C PRO A 42 10.91 15.80 -2.37
N GLY A 43 10.39 14.58 -2.33
CA GLY A 43 10.68 13.52 -3.29
C GLY A 43 9.63 12.42 -3.19
N ALA A 44 8.67 12.42 -4.12
CA ALA A 44 7.74 11.30 -4.27
C ALA A 44 8.39 10.25 -5.17
N VAL A 45 8.57 9.03 -4.67
CA VAL A 45 9.04 7.90 -5.47
C VAL A 45 7.85 7.14 -6.00
N MET A 46 7.81 6.91 -7.31
CA MET A 46 6.77 6.09 -7.94
C MET A 46 7.18 4.62 -7.97
N TRP A 47 6.29 3.74 -7.56
CA TRP A 47 6.42 2.29 -7.67
C TRP A 47 5.49 1.76 -8.75
N SER A 48 6.09 1.09 -9.73
CA SER A 48 5.39 0.51 -10.86
C SER A 48 4.59 -0.75 -10.48
N ARG A 49 3.69 -1.18 -11.37
CA ARG A 49 2.96 -2.46 -11.23
C ARG A 49 3.90 -3.63 -10.97
N ALA A 50 5.03 -3.69 -11.67
CA ALA A 50 5.97 -4.81 -11.56
C ALA A 50 6.64 -4.91 -10.19
N GLU A 51 6.76 -3.79 -9.48
CA GLU A 51 7.34 -3.74 -8.14
C GLU A 51 6.33 -4.16 -7.06
N ILE A 52 5.05 -3.82 -7.23
CA ILE A 52 4.01 -4.05 -6.22
C ILE A 52 3.15 -5.29 -6.49
N SER A 53 3.17 -5.82 -7.73
CA SER A 53 2.37 -6.98 -8.16
C SER A 53 3.24 -8.02 -8.90
N PRO A 54 3.34 -9.27 -8.41
CA PRO A 54 2.57 -9.82 -7.30
C PRO A 54 3.08 -9.38 -5.90
N GLY A 55 4.18 -8.62 -5.82
CA GLY A 55 4.74 -8.03 -4.60
C GLY A 55 5.36 -9.04 -3.60
N PRO A 56 5.91 -8.58 -2.46
CA PRO A 56 5.81 -7.20 -1.97
C PRO A 56 6.96 -6.28 -2.43
N LYS A 57 6.63 -4.99 -2.63
CA LYS A 57 7.59 -3.88 -2.56
C LYS A 57 7.83 -3.58 -1.09
N ILE A 58 9.10 -3.49 -0.71
CA ILE A 58 9.52 -3.21 0.67
C ILE A 58 10.27 -1.87 0.67
N GLN A 59 9.92 -0.99 1.61
CA GLN A 59 10.54 0.32 1.79
C GLN A 59 10.91 0.52 3.25
N LEU A 60 12.15 0.92 3.53
CA LEU A 60 12.58 1.31 4.86
C LEU A 60 11.94 2.65 5.24
N LEU A 61 11.36 2.71 6.42
CA LEU A 61 10.80 3.92 7.00
C LEU A 61 11.88 4.59 7.86
N GLY A 62 12.27 5.80 7.45
CA GLY A 62 13.24 6.64 8.16
C GLY A 62 12.62 7.95 8.63
N VAL A 63 13.43 8.79 9.28
CA VAL A 63 13.06 10.13 9.76
C VAL A 63 12.14 10.09 11.00
N PRO A 64 12.73 10.10 12.20
CA PRO A 64 12.00 10.15 13.48
C PRO A 64 11.03 11.33 13.53
N GLY A 65 9.83 11.12 14.10
CA GLY A 65 8.75 12.11 14.13
C GLY A 65 8.18 12.53 12.76
N GLY A 66 8.68 11.95 11.66
CA GLY A 66 8.19 12.18 10.31
C GLY A 66 6.87 11.46 10.01
N THR A 67 6.17 11.89 8.95
CA THR A 67 5.04 11.14 8.40
C THR A 67 5.28 10.81 6.93
N HIS A 68 5.27 9.53 6.61
CA HIS A 68 5.32 9.03 5.23
C HIS A 68 3.91 8.86 4.69
N ILE A 69 3.71 9.19 3.42
CA ILE A 69 2.41 9.02 2.74
C ILE A 69 2.57 8.06 1.58
N VAL A 70 1.76 7.00 1.55
CA VAL A 70 1.70 6.07 0.42
C VAL A 70 0.36 6.19 -0.27
N ARG A 71 0.33 6.45 -1.57
CA ARG A 71 -0.90 6.47 -2.36
C ARG A 71 -0.88 5.33 -3.34
N ILE A 72 -1.88 4.46 -3.29
CA ILE A 72 -2.00 3.29 -4.15
C ILE A 72 -3.17 3.50 -5.11
N PHE A 73 -2.91 3.26 -6.39
CA PHE A 73 -3.88 3.37 -7.46
C PHE A 73 -4.04 2.00 -8.10
N VAL A 74 -5.29 1.58 -8.28
CA VAL A 74 -5.67 0.36 -8.99
C VAL A 74 -6.73 0.73 -10.02
N ASP A 75 -6.54 0.31 -11.26
CA ASP A 75 -7.52 0.47 -12.33
C ASP A 75 -7.84 -0.91 -12.92
N ILE A 76 -9.10 -1.34 -12.82
CA ILE A 76 -9.60 -2.58 -13.40
C ILE A 76 -9.98 -2.29 -14.85
N VAL A 77 -9.29 -2.99 -15.76
CA VAL A 77 -9.49 -2.91 -17.22
C VAL A 77 -10.06 -4.22 -17.79
N SER A 78 -10.40 -5.17 -16.93
CA SER A 78 -10.95 -6.48 -17.28
C SER A 78 -12.34 -6.35 -17.90
N ALA A 79 -12.62 -7.13 -18.96
CA ALA A 79 -13.95 -7.25 -19.54
C ALA A 79 -14.93 -8.04 -18.64
N VAL A 80 -14.43 -8.82 -17.68
CA VAL A 80 -15.22 -9.57 -16.70
C VAL A 80 -14.97 -9.06 -15.29
N VAL A 81 -15.88 -9.35 -14.38
CA VAL A 81 -15.71 -8.99 -12.96
C VAL A 81 -14.51 -9.74 -12.39
N ILE A 82 -13.59 -8.98 -11.81
CA ILE A 82 -12.43 -9.49 -11.06
C ILE A 82 -12.34 -8.82 -9.70
N THR A 83 -11.61 -9.45 -8.79
CA THR A 83 -11.25 -8.88 -7.50
C THR A 83 -9.73 -8.69 -7.44
N VAL A 84 -9.31 -7.45 -7.18
CA VAL A 84 -7.92 -7.08 -6.91
C VAL A 84 -7.76 -6.79 -5.44
N ARG A 85 -6.84 -7.46 -4.77
CA ARG A 85 -6.51 -7.26 -3.36
C ARG A 85 -5.29 -6.38 -3.22
N VAL A 86 -5.41 -5.33 -2.42
CA VAL A 86 -4.28 -4.56 -1.90
C VAL A 86 -4.02 -5.03 -0.48
N SER A 87 -2.77 -5.36 -0.17
CA SER A 87 -2.33 -5.72 1.17
C SER A 87 -1.09 -4.92 1.53
N ALA A 88 -1.04 -4.39 2.74
CA ALA A 88 0.12 -3.67 3.22
C ALA A 88 0.36 -4.00 4.69
N ARG A 89 1.58 -3.83 5.15
CA ARG A 89 1.92 -3.99 6.57
C ARG A 89 3.15 -3.18 6.92
N VAL A 90 3.28 -2.87 8.20
CA VAL A 90 4.48 -2.27 8.78
C VAL A 90 5.14 -3.30 9.69
N THR A 91 6.38 -3.65 9.40
CA THR A 91 7.16 -4.65 10.16
C THR A 91 8.37 -4.00 10.80
N VAL A 92 8.69 -4.38 12.04
CA VAL A 92 9.94 -3.98 12.71
C VAL A 92 10.72 -5.24 12.98
N ALA A 93 12.04 -5.24 12.79
CA ALA A 93 12.86 -6.41 13.08
C ALA A 93 12.60 -6.90 14.51
N GLY A 94 12.12 -8.15 14.63
CA GLY A 94 11.80 -8.76 15.93
C GLY A 94 10.41 -8.44 16.50
N SER A 95 9.52 -7.74 15.79
CA SER A 95 8.13 -7.57 16.21
C SER A 95 7.13 -7.81 15.07
N THR A 96 6.03 -8.49 15.38
CA THR A 96 4.79 -8.40 14.59
C THR A 96 4.02 -7.19 15.08
N HIS A 97 4.28 -6.01 14.50
CA HIS A 97 3.40 -4.87 14.70
C HIS A 97 2.00 -5.25 14.15
N PRO A 98 0.93 -5.18 14.96
CA PRO A 98 -0.37 -5.68 14.56
C PRO A 98 -1.06 -4.63 13.71
N SER A 99 -0.81 -4.63 12.41
CA SER A 99 -1.56 -3.73 11.51
C SER A 99 -1.32 -4.10 10.04
N ASP A 100 -1.55 -5.37 9.74
CA ASP A 100 -1.80 -5.80 8.38
C ASP A 100 -3.05 -5.06 7.89
N TYR A 101 -2.90 -4.31 6.80
CA TYR A 101 -3.97 -3.69 6.04
C TYR A 101 -4.33 -4.61 4.88
N CYS A 102 -5.61 -4.76 4.59
CA CYS A 102 -6.01 -5.31 3.32
C CYS A 102 -7.39 -4.83 2.84
N ARG A 103 -7.49 -4.53 1.54
CA ARG A 103 -8.73 -4.11 0.87
C ARG A 103 -8.89 -4.79 -0.49
N ASP A 104 -10.08 -5.35 -0.73
CA ASP A 104 -10.49 -5.90 -2.01
C ASP A 104 -11.23 -4.84 -2.84
N ILE A 105 -10.81 -4.67 -4.08
CA ILE A 105 -11.44 -3.82 -5.10
C ILE A 105 -12.04 -4.79 -6.13
N THR A 106 -13.37 -4.89 -6.16
CA THR A 106 -14.09 -5.80 -7.06
C THR A 106 -14.84 -5.02 -8.11
N GLY A 107 -14.68 -5.42 -9.37
CA GLY A 107 -15.29 -4.69 -10.47
C GLY A 107 -14.90 -5.21 -11.84
N MET A 108 -15.36 -4.51 -12.87
CA MET A 108 -14.99 -4.71 -14.27
C MET A 108 -14.43 -3.39 -14.83
N ASN A 109 -14.18 -3.35 -16.14
CA ASN A 109 -13.58 -2.22 -16.85
C ASN A 109 -14.14 -0.85 -16.39
N GLY A 110 -13.24 0.04 -15.97
CA GLY A 110 -13.54 1.40 -15.53
C GLY A 110 -13.64 1.57 -14.01
N ILE A 111 -13.56 0.48 -13.24
CA ILE A 111 -13.52 0.55 -11.77
C ILE A 111 -12.12 0.93 -11.30
N ARG A 112 -12.05 1.96 -10.46
CA ARG A 112 -10.82 2.50 -9.90
C ARG A 112 -10.85 2.41 -8.38
N GLY A 113 -9.74 2.03 -7.79
CA GLY A 113 -9.49 2.14 -6.35
C GLY A 113 -8.37 3.13 -6.09
N PHE A 114 -8.59 4.00 -5.11
CA PHE A 114 -7.59 4.91 -4.59
C PHE A 114 -7.48 4.69 -3.08
N ILE A 115 -6.29 4.34 -2.62
CA ILE A 115 -6.00 4.03 -1.22
C ILE A 115 -4.86 4.93 -0.76
N THR A 116 -5.00 5.51 0.42
CA THR A 116 -3.97 6.36 1.04
C THR A 116 -3.59 5.77 2.39
N HIS A 117 -2.29 5.62 2.59
CA HIS A 117 -1.73 5.25 3.86
C HIS A 117 -0.92 6.40 4.45
N ALA A 118 -1.14 6.69 5.72
CA ALA A 118 -0.30 7.56 6.51
C ALA A 118 0.49 6.73 7.51
N ILE A 119 1.79 7.01 7.63
CA ILE A 119 2.70 6.28 8.53
C ILE A 119 3.45 7.32 9.34
N THR A 120 3.02 7.58 10.57
CA THR A 120 3.67 8.52 11.48
C THR A 120 4.67 7.79 12.35
N MET A 121 5.93 8.18 12.24
CA MET A 121 7.03 7.66 13.03
C MET A 121 6.90 8.10 14.49
N ALA A 122 7.39 7.26 15.40
CA ALA A 122 7.48 7.56 16.84
C ALA A 122 8.48 8.68 17.15
#